data_AF-A0A7H4M6P9-F1
#
_entry.id   AF-A0A7H4M6P9-F1
#
_cell.length_a   1.000
_cell.length_b   1.000
_cell.length_c   1.000
_cell.angle_alpha   90.00
_cell.angle_beta   90.00
_cell.angle_gamma   90.00
#
_symmetry.space_group_name_H-M   'P 1'
#
loop_
_entity.id
_entity.type
_entity.pdbx_description
1 polymer ?
#
loop_
_entity_poly.entity_id
_entity_poly.type
_entity_poly.pdbx_seq_one_letter_code
_entity_poly.pdbx_strand_id
1 'polypeptide(L)'
;MKQRSICPGRLSTAIAVALCCFPPFSSGQENPGTIYQFNDGFIVGSREKVDLSRFSTSAISEGVYSLDVYTNGEWKGRYDLKITAGKDGKMGVCYTKAMLMQYGISPEKLNPQLSEKEGFCGRLQEWRHEDNVKDTLIQSSLRLDIAVPQIYEDQRLKNFVSPQFWIKALRR
;
A
#
# COMPACT_ATOMS: atom_id res chain seq x y z
N MET A 1 -18.55 -2.81 78.15
CA MET A 1 -18.11 -2.51 76.77
C MET A 1 -19.11 -3.16 75.82
N LYS A 2 -19.84 -2.35 75.05
CA LYS A 2 -21.09 -2.72 74.36
C LYS A 2 -20.82 -2.75 72.85
N GLN A 3 -20.89 -3.93 72.27
CA GLN A 3 -20.65 -4.21 70.85
C GLN A 3 -21.76 -3.56 70.02
N ARG A 4 -21.41 -2.64 69.11
CA ARG A 4 -22.34 -1.98 68.19
C ARG A 4 -22.25 -2.61 66.81
N SER A 5 -23.36 -3.18 66.38
CA SER A 5 -23.68 -3.62 65.03
C SER A 5 -23.88 -2.40 64.10
N ILE A 6 -23.33 -2.47 62.88
CA ILE A 6 -23.57 -1.50 61.80
C ILE A 6 -23.94 -2.27 60.53
N CYS A 7 -25.02 -1.80 59.89
CA CYS A 7 -25.81 -2.43 58.82
C CYS A 7 -25.11 -2.58 57.47
N PRO A 8 -25.58 -3.48 56.59
CA PRO A 8 -25.17 -3.54 55.19
C PRO A 8 -25.88 -2.42 54.40
N GLY A 9 -25.12 -1.45 53.94
CA GLY A 9 -25.60 -0.40 53.04
C GLY A 9 -25.83 -0.95 51.64
N ARG A 10 -27.07 -0.81 51.16
CA ARG A 10 -27.50 -1.05 49.77
C ARG A 10 -26.63 -0.23 48.81
N LEU A 11 -25.86 -0.87 47.93
CA LEU A 11 -25.27 -0.20 46.78
C LEU A 11 -26.20 -0.30 45.57
N SER A 12 -26.56 0.87 45.08
CA SER A 12 -27.41 1.17 43.95
C SER A 12 -27.17 0.31 42.71
N THR A 13 -28.29 -0.12 42.14
CA THR A 13 -28.49 -0.53 40.76
C THR A 13 -28.07 0.55 39.75
N ALA A 14 -27.70 0.06 38.55
CA ALA A 14 -27.75 0.71 37.23
C ALA A 14 -26.51 1.50 36.75
N ILE A 15 -25.52 0.76 36.22
CA ILE A 15 -24.77 1.19 35.02
C ILE A 15 -24.66 -0.01 34.10
N ALA A 16 -25.65 -0.20 33.24
CA ALA A 16 -25.54 -1.08 32.08
C ALA A 16 -26.40 -0.47 30.96
N VAL A 17 -25.89 -0.55 29.74
CA VAL A 17 -26.50 -0.09 28.47
C VAL A 17 -26.18 1.36 28.10
N ALA A 18 -24.94 1.57 27.64
CA ALA A 18 -24.58 2.65 26.72
C ALA A 18 -23.59 2.14 25.65
N LEU A 19 -23.90 0.99 25.02
CA LEU A 19 -23.02 0.33 24.06
C LEU A 19 -23.63 0.17 22.65
N CYS A 20 -24.58 1.01 22.25
CA CYS A 20 -25.29 0.87 20.96
C CYS A 20 -25.22 2.09 20.01
N CYS A 21 -24.27 3.02 20.20
CA CYS A 21 -24.10 4.17 19.29
C CYS A 21 -22.74 4.19 18.57
N PHE A 22 -22.21 3.02 18.18
CA PHE A 22 -21.23 3.00 17.10
C PHE A 22 -22.02 2.96 15.78
N PRO A 23 -21.92 3.98 14.91
CA PRO A 23 -22.51 3.88 13.59
C PRO A 23 -21.91 2.65 12.89
N PRO A 24 -22.72 1.82 12.21
CA PRO A 24 -22.15 0.75 11.41
C PRO A 24 -21.22 1.39 10.39
N PHE A 25 -19.94 1.04 10.46
CA PHE A 25 -19.02 1.30 9.35
C PHE A 25 -19.56 0.54 8.15
N SER A 26 -20.29 1.23 7.28
CA SER A 26 -20.70 0.69 5.99
C SER A 26 -19.45 0.64 5.12
N SER A 27 -18.83 -0.53 5.05
CA SER A 27 -17.93 -0.85 3.95
C SER A 27 -18.79 -1.21 2.75
N GLY A 28 -18.58 -0.55 1.61
CA GLY A 28 -19.22 -0.98 0.37
C GLY A 28 -18.75 -2.38 0.03
N GLN A 29 -19.63 -3.38 0.17
CA GLN A 29 -19.35 -4.72 -0.34
C GLN A 29 -19.34 -4.67 -1.86
N GLU A 30 -18.16 -4.74 -2.45
CA GLU A 30 -18.01 -5.03 -3.87
C GLU A 30 -18.41 -6.48 -4.11
N ASN A 31 -19.41 -6.73 -4.96
CA ASN A 31 -19.86 -8.08 -5.29
C ASN A 31 -18.84 -8.72 -6.25
N PRO A 32 -18.12 -9.78 -5.84
CA PRO A 32 -17.17 -10.45 -6.72
C PRO A 32 -17.92 -11.02 -7.92
N GLY A 33 -17.64 -10.49 -9.12
CA GLY A 33 -18.27 -10.91 -10.38
C GLY A 33 -19.16 -9.85 -11.05
N THR A 34 -19.31 -8.66 -10.45
CA THR A 34 -20.01 -7.54 -11.12
C THR A 34 -19.11 -6.92 -12.17
N ILE A 35 -19.52 -6.95 -13.44
CA ILE A 35 -18.81 -6.28 -14.53
C ILE A 35 -19.38 -4.86 -14.67
N TYR A 36 -18.53 -3.85 -14.48
CA TYR A 36 -18.89 -2.45 -14.69
C TYR A 36 -18.68 -2.05 -16.15
N GLN A 37 -19.64 -1.33 -16.73
CA GLN A 37 -19.57 -0.77 -18.08
C GLN A 37 -19.59 0.75 -18.03
N PHE A 38 -18.76 1.39 -18.85
CA PHE A 38 -18.63 2.84 -18.94
C PHE A 38 -19.09 3.31 -20.32
N ASN A 39 -19.86 4.40 -20.36
CA ASN A 39 -20.32 5.03 -21.59
C ASN A 39 -19.31 6.10 -22.04
N ASP A 40 -18.81 5.96 -23.27
CA ASP A 40 -17.82 6.87 -23.87
C ASP A 40 -18.38 8.24 -24.25
N GLY A 41 -19.70 8.37 -24.39
CA GLY A 41 -20.40 9.63 -24.65
C GLY A 41 -20.25 10.68 -23.53
N PHE A 42 -19.79 10.28 -22.34
CA PHE A 42 -19.45 11.22 -21.25
C PHE A 42 -18.05 11.83 -21.39
N ILE A 43 -17.20 11.34 -22.29
CA ILE A 43 -15.86 11.88 -22.52
C ILE A 43 -15.96 13.09 -23.47
N VAL A 44 -16.24 14.26 -22.91
CA VAL A 44 -16.37 15.51 -23.67
C VAL A 44 -15.01 15.91 -24.26
N GLY A 45 -14.99 16.23 -25.56
CA GLY A 45 -13.82 16.75 -26.27
C GLY A 45 -12.99 15.70 -27.03
N SER A 46 -13.28 14.41 -26.87
CA SER A 46 -12.72 13.37 -27.74
C SER A 46 -13.69 13.08 -28.89
N ARG A 47 -13.23 13.20 -30.14
CA ARG A 47 -14.03 12.87 -31.35
C ARG A 47 -13.92 11.40 -31.75
N GLU A 48 -12.99 10.67 -31.14
CA GLU A 48 -12.73 9.26 -31.41
C GLU A 48 -13.37 8.39 -30.32
N LYS A 49 -13.88 7.21 -30.71
CA LYS A 49 -14.35 6.19 -29.76
C LYS A 49 -13.17 5.78 -28.87
N VAL A 50 -13.33 5.94 -27.57
CA VAL A 50 -12.32 5.55 -26.57
C VAL A 50 -12.72 4.20 -25.99
N ASP A 51 -11.80 3.24 -25.98
CA ASP A 51 -12.02 1.96 -25.30
C ASP A 51 -11.93 2.15 -23.78
N LEU A 52 -13.09 2.06 -23.12
CA LEU A 52 -13.22 2.18 -21.67
C LEU A 52 -13.29 0.82 -20.95
N SER A 53 -13.22 -0.30 -21.67
CA SER A 53 -13.36 -1.64 -21.11
C SER A 53 -12.34 -1.92 -20.00
N ARG A 54 -11.11 -1.41 -20.13
CA ARG A 54 -10.04 -1.51 -19.11
C ARG A 54 -10.42 -0.96 -17.74
N PHE A 55 -11.24 0.10 -17.67
CA PHE A 55 -11.63 0.74 -16.41
C PHE A 55 -12.60 -0.12 -15.59
N SER A 56 -13.13 -1.20 -16.18
CA SER A 56 -13.88 -2.22 -15.44
C SER A 56 -13.02 -3.02 -14.45
N THR A 57 -11.70 -3.07 -14.67
CA THR A 57 -10.77 -3.91 -13.90
C THR A 57 -9.61 -3.11 -13.31
N SER A 58 -9.08 -2.11 -14.02
CA SER A 58 -7.95 -1.29 -13.57
C SER A 58 -8.07 0.15 -14.08
N ALA A 59 -7.88 1.12 -13.19
CA ALA A 59 -7.87 2.53 -13.56
C ALA A 59 -6.58 2.96 -14.27
N ILE A 60 -5.46 2.29 -14.01
CA ILE A 60 -4.15 2.61 -14.58
C ILE A 60 -3.82 1.76 -15.83
N SER A 61 -3.06 2.32 -16.76
CA SER A 61 -2.55 1.66 -17.98
C SER A 61 -1.05 1.43 -17.88
N GLU A 62 -0.49 0.71 -18.85
CA GLU A 62 0.95 0.71 -19.04
C GLU A 62 1.45 2.12 -19.34
N GLY A 63 2.59 2.48 -18.73
CA GLY A 63 3.13 3.82 -18.84
C GLY A 63 4.10 4.15 -17.71
N VAL A 64 4.61 5.38 -17.72
CA VAL A 64 5.48 5.89 -16.65
C VAL A 64 4.64 6.79 -15.75
N TYR A 65 4.66 6.52 -14.45
CA TYR A 65 3.91 7.25 -13.44
C TYR A 65 4.83 7.68 -12.31
N SER A 66 4.69 8.94 -11.89
CA SER A 66 5.36 9.45 -10.68
C SER A 66 4.61 8.94 -9.45
N LEU A 67 5.14 7.91 -8.78
CA LEU A 67 4.51 7.27 -7.62
C LEU A 67 5.23 7.63 -6.32
N ASP A 68 4.47 7.81 -5.24
CA ASP A 68 5.02 7.83 -3.87
C ASP A 68 5.23 6.41 -3.38
N VAL A 69 6.47 6.09 -2.97
CA VAL A 69 6.83 4.74 -2.52
C VAL A 69 6.92 4.72 -1.01
N TYR A 70 6.25 3.73 -0.41
CA TYR A 70 6.25 3.46 1.02
C TYR A 70 6.71 2.02 1.28
N THR A 71 7.48 1.83 2.35
CA THR A 71 7.87 0.50 2.83
C THR A 71 7.55 0.39 4.30
N ASN A 72 6.69 -0.56 4.67
CA ASN A 72 6.15 -0.71 6.02
C ASN A 72 5.58 0.60 6.61
N GLY A 73 4.94 1.41 5.77
CA GLY A 73 4.35 2.69 6.14
C GLY A 73 5.31 3.89 6.16
N GLU A 74 6.61 3.68 5.99
CA GLU A 74 7.60 4.76 5.89
C GLU A 74 7.72 5.25 4.45
N TRP A 75 7.65 6.58 4.23
CA TRP A 75 7.87 7.17 2.92
C TRP A 75 9.34 7.09 2.51
N LYS A 76 9.61 6.54 1.33
CA LYS A 76 10.97 6.35 0.79
C LYS A 76 11.32 7.30 -0.35
N GLY A 77 10.33 8.01 -0.89
CA GLY A 77 10.54 8.96 -1.98
C GLY A 77 9.43 8.91 -3.03
N ARG A 78 9.51 9.86 -3.96
CA ARG A 78 8.70 9.89 -5.18
C ARG A 78 9.56 9.51 -6.38
N TYR A 79 9.10 8.56 -7.18
CA TYR A 79 9.87 7.98 -8.29
C TYR A 79 9.01 7.84 -9.54
N ASP A 80 9.62 8.09 -10.71
CA ASP A 80 9.02 7.79 -12.00
C ASP A 80 9.17 6.30 -12.30
N LEU A 81 8.09 5.55 -12.13
CA LEU A 81 8.06 4.10 -12.25
C LEU A 81 7.29 3.66 -13.50
N LYS A 82 7.86 2.70 -14.23
CA LYS A 82 7.19 2.08 -15.37
C LYS A 82 6.24 0.99 -14.88
N ILE A 83 4.96 1.18 -15.15
CA ILE A 83 3.90 0.21 -14.92
C ILE A 83 3.68 -0.61 -16.19
N THR A 84 3.60 -1.93 -16.03
CA THR A 84 3.41 -2.90 -17.12
C THR A 84 2.38 -3.94 -16.71
N ALA A 85 1.74 -4.62 -17.66
CA ALA A 85 0.89 -5.77 -17.39
C ALA A 85 1.76 -7.01 -17.07
N GLY A 86 1.37 -7.75 -16.03
CA GLY A 86 1.97 -9.03 -15.69
C GLY A 86 1.43 -10.16 -16.55
N LYS A 87 1.97 -11.37 -16.39
CA LYS A 87 1.43 -12.59 -17.05
C LYS A 87 -0.02 -12.89 -16.65
N ASP A 88 -0.42 -12.44 -15.47
CA ASP A 88 -1.75 -12.54 -14.90
C ASP A 88 -2.69 -11.38 -15.32
N GLY A 89 -2.22 -10.48 -16.20
CA GLY A 89 -2.96 -9.29 -16.63
C GLY A 89 -2.97 -8.16 -15.61
N LYS A 90 -2.36 -8.33 -14.42
CA LYS A 90 -2.36 -7.29 -13.38
C LYS A 90 -1.27 -6.26 -13.64
N MET A 91 -1.65 -4.99 -13.55
CA MET A 91 -0.71 -3.88 -13.61
C MET A 91 0.20 -3.88 -12.39
N GLY A 92 1.48 -3.59 -12.58
CA GLY A 92 2.38 -3.34 -11.46
C GLY A 92 3.80 -3.00 -11.89
N VAL A 93 4.66 -2.91 -10.88
CA VAL A 93 6.02 -2.39 -10.99
C VAL A 93 7.00 -3.54 -11.19
N CYS A 94 8.00 -3.29 -12.03
CA CYS A 94 9.16 -4.14 -12.17
C CYS A 94 10.27 -3.61 -11.25
N TYR A 95 10.79 -4.45 -10.36
CA TYR A 95 11.76 -4.08 -9.35
C TYR A 95 13.15 -4.51 -9.79
N THR A 96 14.10 -3.58 -9.75
CA THR A 96 15.53 -3.86 -9.89
C THR A 96 16.19 -3.95 -8.51
N LYS A 97 17.40 -4.52 -8.45
CA LYS A 97 18.22 -4.55 -7.22
C LYS A 97 18.35 -3.15 -6.59
N ALA A 98 18.69 -2.15 -7.41
CA ALA A 98 18.89 -0.78 -6.96
C ALA A 98 17.60 -0.16 -6.38
N MET A 99 16.45 -0.42 -7.01
CA MET A 99 15.16 0.03 -6.51
C MET A 99 14.85 -0.57 -5.13
N LEU A 100 15.01 -1.89 -4.97
CA LEU A 100 14.78 -2.56 -3.69
C LEU A 100 15.66 -1.97 -2.59
N MET A 101 16.95 -1.77 -2.86
CA MET A 101 17.86 -1.13 -1.91
C MET A 101 17.42 0.29 -1.55
N GLN A 102 17.02 1.08 -2.54
CA GLN A 102 16.54 2.45 -2.33
C GLN A 102 15.24 2.50 -1.51
N TYR A 103 14.43 1.45 -1.56
CA TYR A 103 13.21 1.31 -0.76
C TYR A 103 13.48 0.73 0.63
N GLY A 104 14.73 0.47 1.00
CA GLY A 104 15.10 -0.09 2.30
C GLY A 104 14.90 -1.60 2.40
N ILE A 105 14.82 -2.30 1.27
CA ILE A 105 14.71 -3.75 1.18
C ILE A 105 16.07 -4.30 0.79
N SER A 106 16.55 -5.33 1.48
CA SER A 106 17.83 -5.99 1.21
C SER A 106 17.64 -7.07 0.13
N PRO A 107 17.97 -6.82 -1.16
CA PRO A 107 17.77 -7.80 -2.23
C PRO A 107 18.60 -9.07 -2.02
N GLU A 108 19.79 -8.95 -1.41
CA GLU A 108 20.67 -10.09 -1.08
C GLU A 108 20.01 -11.06 -0.09
N LYS A 109 19.27 -10.53 0.90
CA LYS A 109 18.54 -11.37 1.86
C LYS A 109 17.29 -11.98 1.25
N LEU A 110 16.68 -11.29 0.28
CA LEU A 110 15.43 -11.70 -0.36
C LEU A 110 15.68 -12.82 -1.39
N ASN A 111 16.65 -12.62 -2.27
CA ASN A 111 17.14 -13.63 -3.21
C ASN A 111 18.59 -13.34 -3.64
N PRO A 112 19.58 -14.05 -3.08
CA PRO A 112 20.99 -13.87 -3.42
C PRO A 112 21.28 -14.05 -4.91
N GLN A 113 20.70 -15.08 -5.54
CA GLN A 113 20.97 -15.43 -6.94
C GLN A 113 20.47 -14.37 -7.91
N LEU A 114 19.30 -13.77 -7.66
CA LEU A 114 18.78 -12.67 -8.47
C LEU A 114 19.50 -11.36 -8.17
N SER A 115 20.00 -11.18 -6.95
CA SER A 115 20.77 -10.00 -6.55
C SER A 115 22.15 -9.91 -7.22
N GLU A 116 22.69 -11.02 -7.71
CA GLU A 116 23.95 -11.08 -8.47
C GLU A 116 23.74 -10.83 -9.97
N LYS A 117 22.52 -11.00 -10.48
CA LYS A 117 22.20 -10.74 -11.89
C LYS A 117 22.06 -9.24 -12.14
N GLU A 118 23.07 -8.67 -12.77
CA GLU A 118 23.00 -7.27 -13.21
C GLU A 118 21.83 -7.05 -14.18
N GLY A 119 21.10 -5.95 -13.98
CA GLY A 119 19.98 -5.56 -14.84
C GLY A 119 18.71 -6.42 -14.69
N PHE A 120 18.66 -7.38 -13.76
CA PHE A 120 17.42 -8.11 -13.51
C PHE A 120 16.32 -7.16 -13.05
N CYS A 121 15.18 -7.27 -13.74
CA CYS A 121 13.96 -6.55 -13.44
C CYS A 121 12.83 -7.58 -13.44
N GLY A 122 12.21 -7.75 -12.28
CA GLY A 122 11.12 -8.72 -12.09
C GLY A 122 10.07 -8.19 -11.14
N ARG A 123 8.90 -8.82 -11.14
CA ARG A 123 7.85 -8.54 -10.16
C ARG A 123 8.31 -8.96 -8.76
N LEU A 124 7.71 -8.40 -7.72
CA LEU A 124 8.09 -8.69 -6.33
C LEU A 124 7.90 -10.17 -5.97
N GLN A 125 6.99 -10.86 -6.67
CA GLN A 125 6.75 -12.30 -6.59
C GLN A 125 7.97 -13.11 -7.06
N GLU A 126 8.71 -12.62 -8.05
CA GLU A 126 9.89 -13.29 -8.60
C GLU A 126 11.12 -13.11 -7.69
N TRP A 127 11.16 -12.01 -6.94
CA TRP A 127 12.23 -11.72 -6.00
C TRP A 127 12.18 -12.56 -4.73
N ARG A 128 11.02 -13.12 -4.35
CA ARG A 128 10.82 -13.79 -3.06
C ARG A 128 10.58 -15.28 -3.23
N HIS A 129 10.90 -16.04 -2.19
CA HIS A 129 10.60 -17.47 -2.10
C HIS A 129 9.29 -17.73 -1.32
N GLU A 130 8.88 -16.77 -0.48
CA GLU A 130 7.74 -16.88 0.44
C GLU A 130 6.73 -15.76 0.16
N ASP A 131 5.44 -15.98 0.45
CA ASP A 131 4.37 -15.00 0.21
C ASP A 131 4.22 -13.90 1.29
N ASN A 132 5.27 -13.70 2.09
CA ASN A 132 5.29 -12.72 3.17
C ASN A 132 5.70 -11.30 2.71
N VAL A 133 6.18 -11.14 1.49
CA VAL A 133 6.49 -9.83 0.90
C VAL A 133 5.42 -9.45 -0.12
N LYS A 134 4.75 -8.32 0.07
CA LYS A 134 3.60 -7.90 -0.76
C LYS A 134 3.73 -6.44 -1.18
N ASP A 135 3.40 -6.17 -2.43
CA ASP A 135 3.21 -4.84 -2.98
C ASP A 135 1.74 -4.54 -3.25
N THR A 136 1.32 -3.31 -2.98
CA THR A 136 -0.01 -2.79 -3.29
C THR A 136 0.13 -1.46 -4.02
N LEU A 137 -0.33 -1.42 -5.28
CA LEU A 137 -0.42 -0.18 -6.04
C LEU A 137 -1.80 0.44 -5.82
N ILE A 138 -1.84 1.52 -5.04
CA ILE A 138 -3.03 2.33 -4.82
C ILE A 138 -3.14 3.35 -5.96
N GLN A 139 -3.90 2.98 -6.98
CA GLN A 139 -3.99 3.73 -8.24
C GLN A 139 -4.61 5.13 -8.07
N SER A 140 -5.54 5.29 -7.13
CA SER A 140 -6.24 6.56 -6.89
C SER A 140 -5.35 7.66 -6.32
N SER A 141 -4.33 7.29 -5.56
CA SER A 141 -3.38 8.22 -4.94
C SER A 141 -1.98 8.15 -5.52
N LEU A 142 -1.77 7.36 -6.58
CA LEU A 142 -0.47 7.12 -7.19
C LEU A 142 0.58 6.73 -6.13
N ARG A 143 0.21 5.78 -5.28
CA ARG A 143 1.02 5.31 -4.14
C ARG A 143 1.34 3.84 -4.26
N LEU A 144 2.59 3.48 -4.00
CA LEU A 144 3.07 2.10 -3.94
C LEU A 144 3.42 1.75 -2.49
N ASP A 145 2.64 0.85 -1.89
CA ASP A 145 2.90 0.33 -0.56
C ASP A 145 3.57 -1.04 -0.63
N ILE A 146 4.72 -1.19 0.02
CA ILE A 146 5.44 -2.45 0.10
C ILE A 146 5.47 -2.91 1.56
N ALA A 147 4.91 -4.08 1.82
CA ALA A 147 4.96 -4.75 3.11
C ALA A 147 6.02 -5.84 3.08
N VAL A 148 7.01 -5.75 3.97
CA VAL A 148 8.13 -6.68 4.02
C VAL A 148 8.44 -7.09 5.48
N PRO A 149 8.74 -8.36 5.77
CA PRO A 149 9.26 -8.77 7.08
C PRO A 149 10.59 -8.10 7.42
N GLN A 150 10.80 -7.84 8.72
CA GLN A 150 12.01 -7.19 9.22
C GLN A 150 13.31 -7.92 8.87
N ILE A 151 13.28 -9.24 8.63
CA ILE A 151 14.45 -10.01 8.21
C ILE A 151 15.01 -9.53 6.86
N TYR A 152 14.15 -9.06 5.96
CA TYR A 152 14.53 -8.57 4.63
C TYR A 152 14.68 -7.05 4.57
N GLU A 153 14.36 -6.33 5.64
CA GLU A 153 14.66 -4.90 5.72
C GLU A 153 16.18 -4.66 5.83
N ASP A 154 16.63 -3.57 5.20
CA ASP A 154 17.89 -2.94 5.58
C ASP A 154 17.65 -2.01 6.76
N GLN A 155 17.98 -2.47 7.96
CA GLN A 155 17.77 -1.70 9.19
C GLN A 155 18.54 -0.37 9.20
N ARG A 156 19.59 -0.22 8.39
CA ARG A 156 20.33 1.04 8.26
C ARG A 156 19.52 2.13 7.57
N LEU A 157 18.52 1.73 6.76
CA LEU A 157 17.65 2.63 5.98
C LEU A 157 16.28 2.84 6.63
N LYS A 158 16.08 2.30 7.84
CA LYS A 158 14.89 2.57 8.63
C LYS A 158 14.89 4.03 9.07
N ASN A 159 13.79 4.74 8.82
CA ASN A 159 13.69 6.21 8.98
C ASN A 159 14.68 7.03 8.12
N PHE A 160 15.34 6.44 7.12
CA PHE A 160 16.21 7.18 6.21
C PHE A 160 15.43 7.69 5.00
N VAL A 161 15.61 8.98 4.69
CA VAL A 161 15.10 9.61 3.46
C VAL A 161 16.30 10.02 2.61
N SER A 162 16.30 9.65 1.33
CA SER A 162 17.40 10.00 0.42
C SER A 162 17.62 11.53 0.37
N PRO A 163 18.87 12.03 0.44
CA PRO A 163 19.19 13.45 0.39
C PRO A 163 18.63 14.20 -0.81
N GLN A 164 18.38 13.50 -1.92
CA GLN A 164 17.78 14.08 -3.12
C GLN A 164 16.38 14.66 -2.89
N PHE A 165 15.68 14.20 -1.84
CA PHE A 165 14.34 14.68 -1.48
C PHE A 165 14.36 15.73 -0.36
N TRP A 166 15.53 16.09 0.16
CA TRP A 166 15.62 17.08 1.22
C TRP A 166 15.40 18.48 0.64
N ILE A 167 14.50 19.24 1.25
CA ILE A 167 14.34 20.66 0.91
C ILE A 167 15.64 21.36 1.26
N LYS A 168 16.28 21.98 0.25
CA LYS A 168 17.42 22.85 0.49
C LYS A 168 16.91 24.06 1.27
N ALA A 169 17.48 24.30 2.46
CA ALA A 169 17.20 25.51 3.19
C ALA A 169 17.53 26.72 2.30
N LEU A 170 16.55 27.61 2.11
CA LEU A 170 16.76 28.90 1.46
C LEU A 170 17.78 29.69 2.28
N ARG A 171 18.96 29.98 1.71
CA ARG A 171 19.85 30.99 2.28
C ARG A 171 19.18 32.35 2.14
N ARG A 172 18.96 33.02 3.27
CA ARG A 172 18.69 34.45 3.31
C ARG A 172 20.00 35.23 3.20
#